data_AF-A0AA38U582-F1
#
_entry.id   AF-A0AA38U582-F1
#
_cell.length_a   1.000
_cell.length_b   1.000
_cell.length_c   1.000
_cell.angle_alpha   90.00
_cell.angle_beta   90.00
_cell.angle_gamma   90.00
#
_symmetry.space_group_name_H-M   'P 1'
#
loop_
_entity.id
_entity.type
_entity.pdbx_description
1 polymer ?
#
loop_
_entity_poly.entity_id
_entity_poly.type
_entity_poly.pdbx_seq_one_letter_code
_entity_poly.pdbx_strand_id
1 'polypeptide(L)'
;MAISAYFNYEIWQMDVKTAFLNGKLTEDVYMEQPEGFEDPKNPNKVCKLLKSIYGLKQASRSWNLHFDERIKEFGFTKSEFEPCVYTKFSGSIVTFLVLYVDDILLIGNDVPTLQSVKSWLSKCFQMKDLGEAAYILGIKIYRNRSKRLIGLSQSTYIDKILRKFRMDESKKGFIPMQHGIVLSKTQCPVSSQDQDKMKSVPYASAIGSIMYAMLCTRPDVAYSDQDQETNESVLQSTDPVH
;
A
#
# COMPACT_ATOMS: atom_id res chain seq x y z
N MET A 1 -14.24 -6.85 -0.34
CA MET A 1 -14.25 -8.12 0.41
C MET A 1 -15.62 -8.52 0.94
N ALA A 2 -16.33 -7.68 1.71
CA ALA A 2 -17.65 -8.03 2.27
C ALA A 2 -18.68 -8.44 1.20
N ILE A 3 -18.78 -7.70 0.09
CA ILE A 3 -19.63 -8.03 -1.07
C ILE A 3 -19.30 -9.43 -1.60
N SER A 4 -18.01 -9.73 -1.79
CA SER A 4 -17.55 -11.03 -2.27
C SER A 4 -17.90 -12.16 -1.30
N ALA A 5 -17.81 -11.92 0.01
CA ALA A 5 -18.19 -12.88 1.04
C ALA A 5 -19.70 -13.17 0.98
N TYR A 6 -20.53 -12.13 0.93
CA TYR A 6 -21.98 -12.23 0.90
C TYR A 6 -22.51 -12.89 -0.38
N PHE A 7 -22.01 -12.50 -1.56
CA PHE A 7 -22.51 -13.01 -2.85
C PHE A 7 -21.72 -14.20 -3.42
N ASN A 8 -20.55 -14.53 -2.87
CA ASN A 8 -19.66 -15.65 -3.25
C ASN A 8 -18.83 -15.35 -4.49
N TYR A 9 -18.55 -14.08 -4.76
CA TYR A 9 -17.81 -13.69 -5.95
C TYR A 9 -16.39 -14.27 -5.93
N GLU A 10 -15.89 -14.64 -7.10
CA GLU A 10 -14.49 -14.95 -7.28
C GLU A 10 -13.63 -13.74 -6.91
N ILE A 11 -12.43 -14.01 -6.40
CA ILE A 11 -11.45 -12.99 -6.02
C ILE A 11 -10.11 -13.49 -6.52
N TRP A 12 -9.64 -12.89 -7.60
CA TRP A 12 -8.37 -13.22 -8.22
C TRP A 12 -7.42 -12.06 -8.11
N GLN A 13 -6.12 -12.37 -8.12
CA GLN A 13 -5.08 -11.37 -8.04
C GLN A 13 -4.21 -11.42 -9.30
N MET A 14 -3.84 -10.25 -9.78
CA MET A 14 -2.81 -10.07 -10.79
C MET A 14 -1.82 -9.02 -10.32
N ASP A 15 -0.63 -9.04 -10.91
CA ASP A 15 0.45 -8.11 -10.63
C ASP A 15 0.99 -7.55 -11.96
N VAL A 16 1.16 -6.24 -12.03
CA VAL A 16 1.72 -5.55 -13.19
C VAL A 16 3.23 -5.44 -13.02
N LYS A 17 3.98 -6.09 -13.92
CA LYS A 17 5.43 -5.92 -13.91
C LYS A 17 5.79 -4.49 -14.29
N THR A 18 6.72 -3.93 -13.52
CA THR A 18 7.32 -2.62 -13.77
C THR A 18 6.29 -1.51 -14.04
N ALA A 19 5.24 -1.43 -13.19
CA ALA A 19 4.11 -0.51 -13.34
C ALA A 19 4.49 0.91 -13.80
N PHE A 20 5.49 1.54 -13.18
CA PHE A 20 5.91 2.89 -13.56
C PHE A 20 6.52 3.00 -14.97
N LEU A 21 7.18 1.95 -15.48
CA LEU A 21 7.71 1.92 -16.85
C LEU A 21 6.61 1.89 -17.92
N ASN A 22 5.36 1.62 -17.54
CA ASN A 22 4.22 1.72 -18.43
C ASN A 22 3.64 3.14 -18.47
N GLY A 23 4.03 4.02 -17.54
CA GLY A 23 3.61 5.42 -17.53
C GLY A 23 4.26 6.24 -18.64
N LYS A 24 3.44 7.01 -19.36
CA LYS A 24 3.92 7.99 -20.35
C LYS A 24 4.30 9.30 -19.65
N LEU A 25 5.43 9.88 -20.03
CA LEU A 25 5.83 11.21 -19.60
C LEU A 25 5.28 12.24 -20.59
N THR A 26 4.60 13.26 -20.08
CA THR A 26 4.13 14.40 -20.87
C THR A 26 5.12 15.56 -20.87
N GLU A 27 5.96 15.64 -19.84
CA GLU A 27 7.04 16.62 -19.74
C GLU A 27 8.39 16.03 -20.17
N ASP A 28 9.28 16.94 -20.57
CA ASP A 28 10.67 16.61 -20.88
C ASP A 28 11.47 16.48 -19.58
N VAL A 29 11.71 15.23 -19.19
CA VAL A 29 12.56 14.91 -18.03
C VAL A 29 13.90 14.41 -18.52
N TYR A 30 14.97 14.95 -17.94
CA TYR A 30 16.34 14.54 -18.20
C TYR A 30 16.98 14.00 -16.93
N MET A 31 17.89 13.04 -17.08
CA MET A 31 18.70 12.52 -15.98
C MET A 31 20.16 12.45 -16.40
N GLU A 32 21.05 12.47 -15.41
CA GLU A 32 22.46 12.14 -15.61
C GLU A 32 22.60 10.73 -16.20
N GLN A 33 23.72 10.50 -16.88
CA GLN A 33 24.01 9.18 -17.42
C GLN A 33 24.14 8.20 -16.26
N PRO A 34 23.47 7.03 -16.32
CA PRO A 34 23.55 6.07 -15.24
C PRO A 34 24.98 5.50 -15.15
N GLU A 35 25.41 5.26 -13.92
CA GLU A 35 26.73 4.72 -13.61
C GLU A 35 27.00 3.44 -14.42
N GLY A 36 28.14 3.40 -15.12
CA GLY A 36 28.54 2.29 -15.98
C GLY A 36 27.95 2.29 -17.39
N PHE A 37 27.15 3.29 -17.74
CA PHE A 37 26.60 3.52 -19.08
C PHE A 37 26.99 4.88 -19.66
N GLU A 38 27.96 5.57 -19.06
CA GLU A 38 28.43 6.86 -19.57
C GLU A 38 29.07 6.71 -20.94
N ASP A 39 28.67 7.54 -21.91
CA ASP A 39 29.31 7.62 -23.21
C ASP A 39 30.68 8.32 -23.07
N PRO A 40 31.82 7.62 -23.28
CA PRO A 40 33.14 8.22 -23.12
C PRO A 40 33.39 9.37 -24.10
N LYS A 41 32.68 9.40 -25.24
CA LYS A 41 32.79 10.47 -26.23
C LYS A 41 31.95 11.70 -25.86
N ASN A 42 30.95 11.53 -24.99
CA ASN A 42 30.02 12.58 -24.62
C ASN A 42 29.73 12.56 -23.10
N PRO A 43 30.74 12.77 -22.24
CA PRO A 43 30.58 12.64 -20.78
C PRO A 43 29.58 13.65 -20.20
N ASN A 44 29.44 14.82 -20.82
CA ASN A 44 28.57 15.90 -20.34
C ASN A 44 27.13 15.83 -20.88
N LYS A 45 26.76 14.76 -21.61
CA LYS A 45 25.38 14.59 -22.07
C LYS A 45 24.50 14.06 -20.94
N VAL A 46 23.20 14.34 -21.08
CA VAL A 46 22.15 13.83 -20.22
C VAL A 46 21.20 12.96 -21.03
N CYS A 47 20.57 11.99 -20.38
CA CYS A 47 19.58 11.10 -20.99
C CYS A 47 18.20 11.75 -20.91
N LYS A 48 17.48 11.84 -22.03
CA LYS A 48 16.05 12.18 -22.03
C LYS A 48 15.24 10.94 -21.72
N LEU A 49 14.40 11.01 -20.69
CA LEU A 49 13.50 9.92 -20.31
C LEU A 49 12.31 9.86 -21.26
N LEU A 50 12.13 8.71 -21.92
CA LEU A 50 11.00 8.46 -22.82
C LEU A 50 9.80 7.83 -22.08
N LYS A 51 10.05 7.22 -20.92
CA LYS A 51 9.08 6.54 -20.09
C LYS A 51 9.32 6.92 -18.63
N SER A 52 8.28 6.82 -17.82
CA SER A 52 8.43 7.09 -16.40
C SER A 52 9.24 5.98 -15.72
N ILE A 53 10.02 6.34 -14.70
CA ILE A 53 10.88 5.42 -13.93
C ILE A 53 10.66 5.62 -12.43
N TYR A 54 11.12 4.66 -11.64
CA TYR A 54 11.14 4.78 -10.18
C TYR A 54 11.91 6.03 -9.74
N GLY A 55 11.41 6.71 -8.70
CA GLY A 55 12.02 7.92 -8.15
C GLY A 55 11.52 9.22 -8.78
N LEU A 56 10.84 9.19 -9.93
CA LEU A 56 10.18 10.37 -10.46
C LEU A 56 8.93 10.71 -9.65
N LYS A 57 8.77 11.98 -9.28
CA LYS A 57 7.62 12.48 -8.50
C LYS A 57 6.28 12.21 -9.20
N GLN A 58 6.27 12.19 -10.53
CA GLN A 58 5.08 11.95 -11.35
C GLN A 58 4.84 10.49 -11.71
N ALA A 59 5.74 9.56 -11.39
CA ALA A 59 5.68 8.20 -11.92
C ALA A 59 4.39 7.46 -11.62
N SER A 60 3.96 7.51 -10.36
CA SER A 60 2.72 6.89 -9.92
C SER A 60 1.49 7.51 -10.60
N ARG A 61 1.51 8.83 -10.83
CA ARG A 61 0.42 9.53 -11.53
C ARG A 61 0.37 9.16 -13.00
N SER A 62 1.50 9.19 -13.71
CA SER A 62 1.61 8.79 -15.11
C SER A 62 1.15 7.35 -15.33
N TRP A 63 1.51 6.45 -14.42
CA TRP A 63 1.03 5.08 -14.43
C TRP A 63 -0.49 5.00 -14.23
N ASN A 64 -1.03 5.66 -13.19
CA ASN A 64 -2.46 5.62 -12.90
C ASN A 64 -3.30 6.16 -14.06
N LEU A 65 -2.88 7.29 -14.66
CA LEU A 65 -3.56 7.86 -15.84
C LEU A 65 -3.54 6.89 -17.02
N HIS A 66 -2.39 6.29 -17.31
CA HIS A 66 -2.30 5.33 -18.40
C HIS A 66 -3.17 4.09 -18.16
N PHE A 67 -3.14 3.54 -16.94
CA PHE A 67 -4.03 2.41 -16.60
C PHE A 67 -5.51 2.80 -16.71
N ASP A 68 -5.89 3.97 -16.22
CA ASP A 68 -7.25 4.50 -16.26
C ASP A 68 -7.79 4.61 -17.69
N GLU A 69 -7.00 5.17 -18.62
CA GLU A 69 -7.33 5.23 -20.04
C GLU A 69 -7.58 3.82 -20.60
N ARG A 70 -6.62 2.92 -20.38
CA ARG A 70 -6.64 1.55 -20.89
C ARG A 70 -7.86 0.77 -20.37
N ILE A 71 -8.12 0.79 -19.06
CA ILE A 71 -9.21 0.00 -18.48
C ILE A 71 -10.60 0.53 -18.86
N LYS A 72 -10.74 1.85 -19.07
CA LYS A 72 -11.96 2.48 -19.57
C LYS A 72 -12.25 2.10 -21.02
N GLU A 73 -11.24 1.97 -21.88
CA GLU A 73 -11.42 1.45 -23.25
C GLU A 73 -11.99 0.02 -23.25
N PHE A 74 -11.69 -0.78 -22.22
CA PHE A 74 -12.27 -2.12 -22.07
C PHE A 74 -13.71 -2.11 -21.48
N GLY A 75 -14.24 -0.94 -21.16
CA GLY A 75 -15.61 -0.73 -20.69
C GLY A 75 -15.78 -0.78 -19.18
N PHE A 76 -14.73 -0.52 -18.41
CA PHE A 76 -14.88 -0.26 -16.97
C PHE A 76 -15.18 1.22 -16.70
N THR A 77 -15.90 1.48 -15.62
CA THR A 77 -16.15 2.82 -15.07
C THR A 77 -15.42 2.96 -13.75
N LYS A 78 -14.64 4.04 -13.62
CA LYS A 78 -13.95 4.40 -12.37
C LYS A 78 -14.98 4.84 -11.33
N SER A 79 -14.84 4.38 -10.09
CA SER A 79 -15.67 4.83 -8.97
C SER A 79 -15.32 6.27 -8.60
N GLU A 80 -16.33 7.09 -8.36
CA GLU A 80 -16.17 8.49 -7.93
C GLU A 80 -15.75 8.59 -6.46
N PHE A 81 -16.17 7.63 -5.64
CA PHE A 81 -15.86 7.60 -4.21
C PHE A 81 -14.49 7.01 -3.91
N GLU A 82 -14.07 6.03 -4.73
CA GLU A 82 -12.84 5.28 -4.52
C GLU A 82 -12.06 5.18 -5.84
N PRO A 83 -11.16 6.13 -6.15
CA PRO A 83 -10.46 6.21 -7.43
C PRO A 83 -9.58 4.99 -7.78
N CYS A 84 -9.32 4.10 -6.83
CA CYS A 84 -8.64 2.82 -7.07
C CYS A 84 -9.59 1.69 -7.52
N VAL A 85 -10.90 1.91 -7.46
CA VAL A 85 -11.94 0.91 -7.77
C VAL A 85 -12.57 1.22 -9.12
N TYR A 86 -12.66 0.19 -9.95
CA TYR A 86 -13.29 0.18 -11.25
C TYR A 86 -14.41 -0.86 -11.26
N THR A 87 -15.51 -0.55 -11.94
CA THR A 87 -16.67 -1.43 -12.02
C THR A 87 -17.10 -1.65 -13.46
N LYS A 88 -17.61 -2.83 -13.77
CA LYS A 88 -18.21 -3.17 -15.05
C LYS A 88 -19.43 -4.05 -14.80
N PHE A 89 -20.58 -3.60 -15.31
CA PHE A 89 -21.86 -4.28 -15.17
C PHE A 89 -22.41 -4.66 -16.55
N SER A 90 -22.91 -5.87 -16.69
CA SER A 90 -23.60 -6.33 -17.89
C SER A 90 -24.75 -7.25 -17.50
N GLY A 91 -25.97 -6.69 -17.41
CA GLY A 91 -27.11 -7.40 -16.84
C GLY A 91 -26.81 -7.84 -15.39
N SER A 92 -26.86 -9.15 -15.14
CA SER A 92 -26.52 -9.75 -13.84
C SER A 92 -25.02 -9.97 -13.63
N ILE A 93 -24.18 -9.76 -14.65
CA ILE A 93 -22.73 -9.93 -14.55
C ILE A 93 -22.12 -8.69 -13.91
N VAL A 94 -21.34 -8.90 -12.86
CA VAL A 94 -20.69 -7.86 -12.07
C VAL A 94 -19.20 -8.17 -11.98
N THR A 95 -18.38 -7.19 -12.37
CA THR A 95 -16.93 -7.23 -12.19
C THR A 95 -16.45 -5.95 -11.50
N PHE A 96 -15.71 -6.11 -10.41
CA PHE A 96 -14.92 -5.07 -9.77
C PHE A 96 -13.44 -5.32 -10.04
N LEU A 97 -12.70 -4.25 -10.30
CA LEU A 97 -11.25 -4.25 -10.37
C LEU A 97 -10.73 -3.21 -9.37
N VAL A 98 -9.85 -3.61 -8.47
CA VAL A 98 -9.19 -2.71 -7.52
C VAL A 98 -7.71 -2.66 -7.87
N LEU A 99 -7.20 -1.47 -8.15
CA LEU A 99 -5.79 -1.23 -8.48
C LEU A 99 -5.07 -0.58 -7.30
N TYR A 100 -3.99 -1.20 -6.83
CA TYR A 100 -3.05 -0.60 -5.91
C TYR A 100 -1.65 -0.65 -6.49
N VAL A 101 -1.20 0.45 -7.10
CA VAL A 101 0.10 0.53 -7.79
C VAL A 101 0.25 -0.61 -8.82
N ASP A 102 0.98 -1.67 -8.50
CA ASP A 102 1.22 -2.87 -9.31
C ASP A 102 0.24 -4.02 -9.01
N ASP A 103 -0.32 -4.09 -7.80
CA ASP A 103 -1.31 -5.09 -7.40
C ASP A 103 -2.71 -4.80 -8.00
N ILE A 104 -3.34 -5.84 -8.55
CA ILE A 104 -4.72 -5.81 -9.03
C ILE A 104 -5.53 -6.91 -8.34
N LEU A 105 -6.64 -6.54 -7.69
CA LEU A 105 -7.69 -7.48 -7.32
C LEU A 105 -8.83 -7.42 -8.33
N LEU A 106 -9.16 -8.58 -8.88
CA LEU A 106 -10.27 -8.78 -9.79
C LEU A 106 -11.35 -9.61 -9.10
N ILE A 107 -12.53 -9.03 -8.93
CA ILE A 107 -13.63 -9.62 -8.18
C ILE A 107 -14.86 -9.70 -9.08
N GLY A 108 -15.54 -10.84 -9.14
CA GLY A 108 -16.79 -10.90 -9.89
C GLY A 108 -17.53 -12.22 -9.80
N ASN A 109 -18.70 -12.28 -10.41
CA ASN A 109 -19.58 -13.45 -10.36
C ASN A 109 -19.55 -14.32 -11.61
N ASP A 110 -18.82 -13.92 -12.66
CA ASP A 110 -18.76 -14.63 -13.93
C ASP A 110 -17.30 -14.93 -14.33
N VAL A 111 -16.91 -16.20 -14.21
CA VAL A 111 -15.56 -16.69 -14.51
C VAL A 111 -15.10 -16.37 -15.95
N PRO A 112 -15.91 -16.59 -17.00
CA PRO A 112 -15.56 -16.21 -18.38
C PRO A 112 -15.24 -14.72 -18.53
N THR A 113 -16.04 -13.84 -17.94
CA THR A 113 -15.80 -12.40 -17.95
C THR A 113 -14.49 -12.05 -17.25
N LEU A 114 -14.22 -12.63 -16.08
CA LEU A 114 -12.96 -12.41 -15.36
C LEU A 114 -11.75 -12.87 -16.18
N GLN A 115 -11.83 -14.01 -16.87
CA GLN A 115 -10.78 -14.50 -17.76
C GLN A 115 -10.57 -13.59 -18.98
N SER A 116 -11.65 -13.00 -19.52
CA SER A 116 -11.57 -12.01 -20.59
C SER A 116 -10.83 -10.76 -20.14
N VAL A 117 -11.12 -10.26 -18.93
CA VAL A 117 -10.41 -9.13 -18.31
C VAL A 117 -8.92 -9.45 -18.16
N LYS A 118 -8.58 -10.63 -17.58
CA LYS A 118 -7.18 -11.07 -17.44
C LYS A 118 -6.45 -11.09 -18.78
N SER A 119 -7.06 -11.70 -19.79
CA SER A 119 -6.50 -11.82 -21.14
C SER A 119 -6.29 -10.46 -21.79
N TRP A 120 -7.22 -9.53 -21.59
CA TRP A 120 -7.09 -8.17 -22.11
C TRP A 120 -5.99 -7.38 -21.40
N LEU A 121 -5.91 -7.46 -20.06
CA LEU A 121 -4.86 -6.80 -19.29
C LEU A 121 -3.46 -7.29 -19.72
N SER A 122 -3.31 -8.61 -19.91
CA SER A 122 -2.08 -9.22 -20.40
C SER A 122 -1.70 -8.83 -21.83
N LYS A 123 -2.64 -8.32 -22.64
CA LYS A 123 -2.34 -7.74 -23.96
C LYS A 123 -1.85 -6.29 -23.85
N CYS A 124 -2.26 -5.57 -22.81
CA CYS A 124 -1.91 -4.17 -22.63
C CYS A 124 -0.64 -3.97 -21.81
N PHE A 125 -0.42 -4.82 -20.81
CA PHE A 125 0.68 -4.72 -19.87
C PHE A 125 1.33 -6.10 -19.67
N GLN A 126 2.58 -6.09 -19.22
CA GLN A 126 3.23 -7.32 -18.81
C GLN A 126 2.68 -7.75 -17.45
N MET A 127 1.80 -8.75 -17.46
CA MET A 127 1.09 -9.21 -16.27
C MET A 127 1.69 -10.49 -15.68
N LYS A 128 1.53 -10.66 -14.37
CA LYS A 128 1.67 -11.92 -13.66
C LYS A 128 0.31 -12.29 -13.06
N ASP A 129 -0.18 -13.48 -13.39
CA ASP A 129 -1.39 -14.03 -12.76
C ASP A 129 -1.00 -14.72 -11.44
N LEU A 130 -1.62 -14.30 -10.34
CA LEU A 130 -1.40 -14.84 -9.00
C LEU A 130 -2.51 -15.81 -8.57
N GLY A 131 -3.51 -16.04 -9.41
CA GLY A 131 -4.60 -16.98 -9.14
C GLY A 131 -5.63 -16.45 -8.15
N GLU A 132 -6.17 -17.32 -7.31
CA GLU A 132 -7.08 -16.92 -6.23
C GLU A 132 -6.32 -16.10 -5.18
N ALA A 133 -6.90 -14.96 -4.77
CA ALA A 133 -6.24 -14.03 -3.88
C ALA A 133 -6.00 -14.64 -2.50
N ALA A 134 -4.74 -14.98 -2.21
CA ALA A 134 -4.29 -15.47 -0.91
C ALA A 134 -3.70 -14.34 -0.05
N TYR A 135 -3.17 -13.29 -0.68
CA TYR A 135 -2.62 -12.11 -0.03
C TYR A 135 -3.01 -10.85 -0.82
N ILE A 136 -3.16 -9.73 -0.12
CA ILE A 136 -3.22 -8.39 -0.73
C ILE A 136 -2.49 -7.42 0.20
N LEU A 137 -1.55 -6.62 -0.32
CA LEU A 137 -0.78 -5.66 0.49
C LEU A 137 -0.11 -6.32 1.72
N GLY A 138 0.29 -7.59 1.62
CA GLY A 138 0.84 -8.34 2.77
C GLY A 138 -0.19 -8.74 3.84
N ILE A 139 -1.48 -8.52 3.61
CA ILE A 139 -2.59 -9.04 4.42
C ILE A 139 -2.99 -10.39 3.85
N LYS A 140 -2.96 -11.42 4.69
CA LYS A 140 -3.39 -12.76 4.33
C LYS A 140 -4.91 -12.85 4.29
N ILE A 141 -5.45 -13.46 3.23
CA ILE A 141 -6.87 -13.68 3.05
C ILE A 141 -7.20 -15.14 3.36
N TYR A 142 -8.22 -15.34 4.19
CA TYR A 142 -8.83 -16.63 4.47
C TYR A 142 -10.24 -16.63 3.94
N ARG A 143 -10.65 -17.70 3.24
CA ARG A 143 -11.99 -17.79 2.68
C ARG A 143 -12.66 -19.08 3.10
N ASN A 144 -13.88 -18.95 3.63
CA ASN A 144 -14.77 -20.08 3.90
C ASN A 144 -16.07 -19.84 3.14
N ARG A 145 -16.23 -20.55 2.00
CA ARG A 145 -17.39 -20.38 1.11
C ARG A 145 -18.69 -20.87 1.73
N SER A 146 -18.67 -21.99 2.47
CA SER A 146 -19.89 -22.54 3.10
C SER A 146 -20.44 -21.61 4.19
N LYS A 147 -19.55 -20.93 4.92
CA LYS A 147 -19.92 -19.92 5.93
C LYS A 147 -20.02 -18.50 5.37
N ARG A 148 -19.83 -18.30 4.06
CA ARG A 148 -19.82 -16.96 3.41
C ARG A 148 -18.89 -15.97 4.12
N LEU A 149 -17.74 -16.44 4.59
CA LEU A 149 -16.81 -15.70 5.43
C LEU A 149 -15.50 -15.45 4.68
N ILE A 150 -15.02 -14.21 4.79
CA ILE A 150 -13.66 -13.83 4.41
C ILE A 150 -12.99 -13.22 5.63
N GLY A 151 -11.89 -13.83 6.07
CA GLY A 151 -11.05 -13.35 7.16
C GLY A 151 -9.79 -12.71 6.63
N LEU A 152 -9.30 -11.68 7.31
CA LEU A 152 -8.05 -10.99 7.01
C LEU A 152 -7.09 -11.16 8.19
N SER A 153 -5.81 -11.40 7.92
CA SER A 153 -4.79 -11.53 8.96
C SER A 153 -3.48 -10.86 8.57
N GLN A 154 -2.92 -10.12 9.51
CA GLN A 154 -1.56 -9.57 9.44
C GLN A 154 -0.61 -10.24 10.45
N SER A 155 -0.88 -11.47 10.89
CA SER A 155 -0.05 -12.15 11.90
C SER A 155 1.44 -12.16 11.54
N THR A 156 1.78 -12.51 10.29
CA THR A 156 3.17 -12.52 9.82
C THR A 156 3.82 -11.13 9.84
N TYR A 157 3.03 -10.09 9.53
CA TYR A 157 3.50 -8.70 9.60
C TYR A 157 3.75 -8.30 11.06
N ILE A 158 2.81 -8.58 11.96
CA ILE A 158 2.92 -8.27 13.39
C ILE A 158 4.14 -8.97 13.99
N ASP A 159 4.35 -10.26 13.70
CA ASP A 159 5.52 -11.01 14.17
C ASP A 159 6.84 -10.39 13.67
N LYS A 160 6.87 -9.93 12.41
CA LYS A 160 8.02 -9.22 11.84
C LYS A 160 8.28 -7.90 12.57
N ILE A 161 7.24 -7.14 12.88
CA ILE A 161 7.34 -5.86 13.60
C ILE A 161 7.82 -6.07 15.04
N LEU A 162 7.28 -7.06 15.75
CA LEU A 162 7.72 -7.39 17.11
C LEU A 162 9.22 -7.73 17.14
N ARG A 163 9.70 -8.56 16.21
CA ARG A 163 11.14 -8.87 16.11
C ARG A 163 11.98 -7.64 15.75
N LYS A 164 11.51 -6.80 14.82
CA LYS A 164 12.21 -5.57 14.41
C LYS A 164 12.49 -4.65 15.60
N PHE A 165 11.55 -4.54 16.53
CA PHE A 165 11.67 -3.69 17.72
C PHE A 165 12.07 -4.46 18.99
N ARG A 166 12.51 -5.73 18.87
CA ARG A 166 12.95 -6.59 19.99
C ARG A 166 11.88 -6.79 21.06
N MET A 167 10.63 -6.93 20.63
CA MET A 167 9.45 -7.13 21.46
C MET A 167 8.84 -8.54 21.33
N ASP A 168 9.51 -9.46 20.65
CA ASP A 168 9.00 -10.82 20.39
C ASP A 168 8.87 -11.68 21.66
N GLU A 169 9.62 -11.37 22.71
CA GLU A 169 9.49 -11.97 24.04
C GLU A 169 8.61 -11.17 25.01
N SER A 170 7.98 -10.09 24.55
CA SER A 170 7.13 -9.25 25.40
C SER A 170 5.88 -10.00 25.88
N LYS A 171 5.43 -9.68 27.09
CA LYS A 171 4.19 -10.26 27.64
C LYS A 171 3.00 -9.85 26.77
N LYS A 172 2.19 -10.83 26.39
CA LYS A 172 0.94 -10.60 25.65
C LYS A 172 -0.08 -9.95 26.59
N GLY A 173 -0.57 -8.77 26.21
CA GLY A 173 -1.69 -8.11 26.86
C GLY A 173 -3.03 -8.50 26.22
N PHE A 174 -4.11 -8.43 27.00
CA PHE A 174 -5.48 -8.58 26.48
C PHE A 174 -6.05 -7.27 25.92
N ILE A 175 -5.41 -6.15 26.22
CA ILE A 175 -5.82 -4.81 25.81
C ILE A 175 -4.65 -4.10 25.10
N PRO A 176 -4.91 -3.28 24.07
CA PRO A 176 -3.88 -2.54 23.35
C PRO A 176 -3.12 -1.52 24.20
N MET A 177 -3.76 -0.96 25.24
CA MET A 177 -3.16 -0.06 26.22
C MET A 177 -3.90 -0.16 27.54
N GLN A 178 -3.18 0.01 28.66
CA GLN A 178 -3.79 0.01 29.99
C GLN A 178 -4.57 1.31 30.21
N HIS A 179 -5.78 1.19 30.76
CA HIS A 179 -6.62 2.35 31.07
C HIS A 179 -6.00 3.19 32.21
N GLY A 180 -6.10 4.52 32.11
CA GLY A 180 -5.60 5.46 33.12
C GLY A 180 -4.13 5.84 33.02
N ILE A 181 -3.43 5.46 31.94
CA ILE A 181 -2.09 6.01 31.64
C ILE A 181 -2.29 7.43 31.11
N VAL A 182 -1.89 8.43 31.91
CA VAL A 182 -1.81 9.83 31.46
C VAL A 182 -0.36 10.11 31.08
N LEU A 183 -0.11 10.24 29.78
CA LEU A 183 1.19 10.71 29.30
C LEU A 183 1.32 12.21 29.56
N SER A 184 2.48 12.65 30.05
CA SER A 184 2.73 14.06 30.31
C SER A 184 4.16 14.46 29.99
N LYS A 185 4.40 15.77 29.82
CA LYS A 185 5.73 16.33 29.51
C LYS A 185 6.81 15.97 30.54
N THR A 186 6.42 15.59 31.76
CA THR A 186 7.38 15.15 32.79
C THR A 186 7.99 13.79 32.50
N GLN A 187 7.41 13.02 31.58
CA GLN A 187 7.96 11.74 31.10
C GLN A 187 8.86 11.91 29.86
N CYS A 188 9.02 13.14 29.36
CA CYS A 188 9.98 13.43 28.31
C CYS A 188 11.43 13.33 28.84
N PRO A 189 12.42 13.04 27.99
CA PRO A 189 13.81 12.94 28.40
C PRO A 189 14.32 14.31 28.92
N VAL A 190 14.64 14.37 30.21
CA VAL A 190 15.06 15.62 30.87
C VAL A 190 16.57 15.80 30.84
N SER A 191 17.35 14.72 30.95
CA SER A 191 18.80 14.76 30.93
C SER A 191 19.35 14.68 29.50
N SER A 192 20.52 15.28 29.26
CA SER A 192 21.24 15.15 27.97
C SER A 192 21.53 13.68 27.63
N GLN A 193 21.85 12.87 28.64
CA GLN A 193 22.09 11.45 28.48
C GLN A 193 20.83 10.69 28.03
N ASP A 194 19.65 11.03 28.55
CA ASP A 194 18.39 10.39 28.14
C ASP A 194 17.93 10.87 26.77
N GLN A 195 18.16 12.15 26.43
CA GLN A 195 17.92 12.68 25.10
C GLN A 195 18.79 11.96 24.05
N ASP A 196 20.08 11.76 24.35
CA ASP A 196 20.99 11.05 23.44
C ASP A 196 20.62 9.56 23.28
N LYS A 197 20.16 8.90 24.34
CA LYS A 197 19.59 7.54 24.22
C LYS A 197 18.36 7.54 23.31
N MET A 198 17.45 8.49 23.50
CA MET A 198 16.17 8.53 22.79
C MET A 198 16.32 8.85 21.30
N LYS A 199 17.36 9.59 20.90
CA LYS A 199 17.71 9.80 19.48
C LYS A 199 17.92 8.49 18.72
N SER A 200 18.36 7.44 19.40
CA SER A 200 18.58 6.11 18.80
C SER A 200 17.32 5.24 18.72
N VAL A 201 16.21 5.67 19.33
CA VAL A 201 14.96 4.91 19.34
C VAL A 201 14.10 5.32 18.14
N PRO A 202 13.76 4.38 17.24
CA PRO A 202 13.06 4.69 15.99
C PRO A 202 11.54 4.83 16.19
N TYR A 203 11.09 5.79 17.01
CA TYR A 203 9.67 6.01 17.35
C TYR A 203 8.77 6.16 16.12
N ALA A 204 9.09 7.08 15.22
CA ALA A 204 8.32 7.27 13.98
C ALA A 204 8.18 5.99 13.15
N SER A 205 9.21 5.11 13.17
CA SER A 205 9.14 3.82 12.49
C SER A 205 8.23 2.82 13.21
N ALA A 206 8.20 2.86 14.55
CA ALA A 206 7.32 2.03 15.36
C ALA A 206 5.86 2.45 15.19
N ILE A 207 5.56 3.75 15.32
CA ILE A 207 4.23 4.33 15.09
C ILE A 207 3.73 3.96 13.69
N GLY A 208 4.50 4.27 12.64
CA GLY A 208 4.09 3.93 11.26
C GLY A 208 3.85 2.42 11.05
N SER A 209 4.54 1.55 11.80
CA SER A 209 4.30 0.11 11.75
C SER A 209 3.00 -0.30 12.46
N ILE A 210 2.67 0.35 13.56
CA ILE A 210 1.43 0.13 14.32
C ILE A 210 0.23 0.66 13.53
N MET A 211 0.33 1.88 12.99
CA MET A 211 -0.70 2.49 12.15
C MET A 211 -1.11 1.59 10.99
N TYR A 212 -0.15 0.92 10.35
CA TYR A 212 -0.47 -0.01 9.25
C TYR A 212 -1.32 -1.20 9.72
N ALA A 213 -0.99 -1.77 10.88
CA ALA A 213 -1.81 -2.84 11.46
C ALA A 213 -3.20 -2.32 11.87
N MET A 214 -3.26 -1.12 12.44
CA MET A 214 -4.48 -0.44 12.88
C MET A 214 -5.47 -0.24 11.73
N LEU A 215 -5.00 0.35 10.63
CA LEU A 215 -5.84 0.68 9.47
C LEU A 215 -6.38 -0.56 8.75
N CYS A 216 -5.71 -1.70 8.88
CA CYS A 216 -6.02 -2.90 8.09
C CYS A 216 -6.76 -3.98 8.89
N THR A 217 -6.22 -4.45 10.01
CA THR A 217 -6.75 -5.63 10.73
C THR A 217 -6.88 -5.49 12.25
N ARG A 218 -6.32 -4.43 12.84
CA ARG A 218 -6.30 -4.18 14.29
C ARG A 218 -6.84 -2.79 14.67
N PRO A 219 -8.08 -2.44 14.27
CA PRO A 219 -8.65 -1.13 14.57
C PRO A 219 -8.76 -0.85 16.07
N ASP A 220 -8.74 -1.89 16.91
CA ASP A 220 -8.71 -1.78 18.37
C ASP A 220 -7.46 -1.07 18.91
N VAL A 221 -6.36 -1.04 18.15
CA VAL A 221 -5.11 -0.38 18.54
C VAL A 221 -5.16 1.14 18.34
N ALA A 222 -6.20 1.67 17.67
CA ALA A 222 -6.31 3.10 17.35
C ALA A 222 -6.30 4.02 18.57
N TYR A 223 -6.87 3.57 19.69
CA TYR A 223 -6.88 4.32 20.94
C TYR A 223 -5.45 4.54 21.48
N SER A 224 -4.55 3.58 21.28
CA SER A 224 -3.16 3.69 21.71
C SER A 224 -2.34 4.64 20.84
N ASP A 225 -2.69 4.79 19.56
CA ASP A 225 -1.96 5.62 18.59
C ASP A 225 -2.34 7.10 18.71
N GLN A 226 -3.62 7.42 18.93
CA GLN A 226 -4.09 8.80 19.09
C GLN A 226 -3.45 9.51 20.29
N ASP A 227 -3.28 8.82 21.41
CA ASP A 227 -2.60 9.37 22.59
C ASP A 227 -1.08 9.56 22.36
N GLN A 228 -0.48 8.88 21.37
CA GLN A 228 0.94 9.05 21.01
C GLN A 228 1.15 10.17 19.97
N GLU A 229 0.34 10.26 18.92
CA GLU A 229 0.40 11.36 17.92
C GLU A 229 0.08 12.74 18.51
N THR A 230 -0.89 12.82 19.44
CA THR A 230 -1.22 14.08 20.14
C THR A 230 -0.04 14.59 20.98
N ASN A 231 0.89 13.71 21.36
CA ASN A 231 2.10 14.07 22.10
C ASN A 231 3.31 14.34 21.19
N GLU A 232 3.42 13.70 20.02
CA GLU A 232 4.46 14.03 19.02
C GLU A 232 4.27 15.41 18.38
N SER A 233 3.02 15.82 18.10
CA SER A 233 2.72 17.17 17.58
C SER A 233 3.10 18.30 18.56
N VAL A 234 3.16 18.02 19.85
CA VAL A 234 3.66 18.95 20.87
C VAL A 234 5.19 19.00 20.90
N LEU A 235 5.88 17.93 20.51
CA LEU A 235 7.35 17.83 20.47
C LEU A 235 7.98 18.49 19.23
N GLN A 236 7.27 18.53 18.09
CA GLN A 236 7.73 19.24 16.89
C GLN A 236 7.47 20.76 16.92
N SER A 237 6.71 21.26 17.90
CA SER A 237 6.38 22.69 18.03
C SER A 237 7.45 23.54 18.74
N THR A 238 8.61 22.97 19.07
CA THR A 238 9.69 23.65 19.81
C THR A 238 11.00 23.79 19.03
N ASP A 239 10.96 23.89 17.70
CA ASP A 239 12.09 24.44 16.94
C ASP A 239 12.03 25.98 16.99
N PRO A 240 13.02 26.67 17.59
CA PRO A 240 13.10 28.11 17.50
C PRO A 240 13.51 28.50 16.09
N VAL A 241 12.67 29.32 15.47
CA VAL A 241 13.03 30.11 14.28
C VAL A 241 14.28 30.93 14.61
N HIS A 242 15.38 30.61 13.94
CA HIS A 242 16.53 31.49 13.75
C HIS A 242 16.76 31.68 12.26
#